data_AF-A0A957BGA2-F1
#
_entry.id   AF-A0A957BGA2-F1
#
_cell.length_a   1.000
_cell.length_b   1.000
_cell.length_c   1.000
_cell.angle_alpha   90.00
_cell.angle_beta   90.00
_cell.angle_gamma   90.00
#
_symmetry.space_group_name_H-M   'P 1'
#
loop_
_entity.id
_entity.type
_entity.pdbx_description
1 polymer ?
#
loop_
_entity_poly.entity_id
_entity_poly.type
_entity_poly.pdbx_seq_one_letter_code
_entity_poly.pdbx_strand_id
1 'polypeptide(L)'
;AEWLAEQLGGEGSIVLIEGFVGHPANEARMAGVEEVLAEYPGIEVIGRESGMWDQATGQQVMSDFLASLTGIDGVWTQDGMASGVMTAIMDAGLENPPIATGEARASFLQMWEETLMENPDFTTIGVVNPPGIGASGLRVAIELLRGAEINEEAFSGPFGNTLYVPIPYSVTNENLQEVYDAQNIGEAPASFTLDGIITQEGAIKLIAGEELTEMDVTPDVGEPEVEGMDMGTEEAEESSGS
;
A
#
# COMPACT_ATOMS: atom_id res chain seq x y z
N ALA A 1 -10.47 -2.81 5.77
CA ALA A 1 -11.45 -3.07 6.83
C ALA A 1 -12.44 -4.14 6.39
N GLU A 2 -13.05 -3.98 5.22
CA GLU A 2 -14.04 -4.92 4.67
C GLU A 2 -13.51 -6.36 4.62
N TRP A 3 -12.38 -6.58 3.94
CA TRP A 3 -11.70 -7.88 3.90
C TRP A 3 -11.52 -8.50 5.28
N LEU A 4 -11.06 -7.72 6.27
CA LEU A 4 -10.82 -8.23 7.63
C LEU A 4 -12.13 -8.65 8.30
N ALA A 5 -13.18 -7.82 8.19
CA ALA A 5 -14.48 -8.14 8.73
C ALA A 5 -15.09 -9.37 8.06
N GLU A 6 -14.95 -9.51 6.74
CA GLU A 6 -15.41 -10.69 5.99
C GLU A 6 -14.67 -11.97 6.37
N GLN A 7 -13.35 -11.92 6.53
CA GLN A 7 -12.56 -13.07 6.99
C GLN A 7 -12.97 -13.52 8.39
N LEU A 8 -13.40 -12.58 9.24
CA LEU A 8 -13.94 -12.87 10.58
C LEU A 8 -15.42 -13.27 10.55
N GLY A 9 -16.05 -13.37 9.37
CA GLY A 9 -17.48 -13.70 9.26
C GLY A 9 -18.42 -12.62 9.79
N GLY A 10 -17.94 -11.39 9.92
CA GLY A 10 -18.68 -10.23 10.41
C GLY A 10 -18.78 -10.11 11.94
N GLU A 11 -18.08 -10.95 12.69
CA GLU A 11 -18.05 -10.91 14.16
C GLU A 11 -16.64 -11.17 14.71
N GLY A 12 -16.30 -10.52 15.83
CA GLY A 12 -15.00 -10.73 16.49
C GLY A 12 -14.41 -9.45 17.08
N SER A 13 -13.38 -9.61 17.90
CA SER A 13 -12.68 -8.50 18.53
C SER A 13 -11.42 -8.15 17.75
N ILE A 14 -11.29 -6.90 17.34
CA ILE A 14 -10.13 -6.42 16.59
C ILE A 14 -9.40 -5.31 17.32
N VAL A 15 -8.12 -5.16 16.99
CA VAL A 15 -7.33 -3.97 17.35
C VAL A 15 -6.98 -3.18 16.09
N LEU A 16 -6.90 -1.85 16.23
CA LEU A 16 -6.50 -0.94 15.16
C LEU A 16 -5.13 -0.36 15.48
N ILE A 17 -4.16 -0.53 14.57
CA ILE A 17 -2.84 0.09 14.66
C ILE A 17 -2.73 1.10 13.52
N GLU A 18 -2.96 2.37 13.85
CA GLU A 18 -3.06 3.45 12.87
C GLU A 18 -1.74 4.20 12.66
N GLY A 19 -1.69 5.03 11.62
CA GLY A 19 -0.55 5.86 11.28
C GLY A 19 -0.41 7.09 12.17
N PHE A 20 0.22 8.13 11.63
CA PHE A 20 0.33 9.41 12.34
C PHE A 20 -1.03 10.08 12.52
N VAL A 21 -1.51 10.14 13.77
CA VAL A 21 -2.76 10.82 14.13
C VAL A 21 -2.68 12.30 13.76
N GLY A 22 -3.74 12.80 13.12
CA GLY A 22 -3.83 14.17 12.62
C GLY A 22 -3.19 14.38 11.23
N HIS A 23 -2.50 13.38 10.67
CA HIS A 23 -2.04 13.46 9.29
C HIS A 23 -3.23 13.22 8.32
N PRO A 24 -3.48 14.09 7.33
CA PRO A 24 -4.67 13.99 6.47
C PRO A 24 -4.89 12.62 5.81
N ALA A 25 -3.81 11.98 5.33
CA ALA A 25 -3.87 10.62 4.77
C ALA A 25 -4.30 9.56 5.80
N ASN A 26 -3.85 9.67 7.06
CA ASN A 26 -4.26 8.77 8.14
C ASN A 26 -5.74 8.98 8.45
N GLU A 27 -6.17 10.23 8.63
CA GLU A 27 -7.56 10.57 8.95
C GLU A 27 -8.52 10.06 7.85
N ALA A 28 -8.15 10.19 6.58
CA ALA A 28 -8.94 9.65 5.47
C ALA A 28 -9.06 8.12 5.52
N ARG A 29 -7.97 7.40 5.81
CA ARG A 29 -7.99 5.93 5.95
C ARG A 29 -8.85 5.52 7.14
N MET A 30 -8.70 6.18 8.28
CA MET A 30 -9.47 5.86 9.49
C MET A 30 -10.96 6.19 9.35
N ALA A 31 -11.32 7.26 8.66
CA ALA A 31 -12.71 7.53 8.31
C ALA A 31 -13.31 6.40 7.46
N GLY A 32 -12.56 5.88 6.48
CA GLY A 32 -12.98 4.72 5.69
C GLY A 32 -13.08 3.43 6.53
N VAL A 33 -12.18 3.22 7.50
CA VAL A 33 -12.29 2.10 8.46
C VAL A 33 -13.57 2.22 9.27
N GLU A 34 -13.85 3.41 9.81
CA GLU A 34 -15.06 3.67 10.61
C GLU A 34 -16.35 3.48 9.79
N GLU A 35 -16.37 3.94 8.54
CA GLU A 35 -17.49 3.75 7.62
C GLU A 35 -17.76 2.26 7.36
N VAL A 36 -16.73 1.49 7.03
CA VAL A 36 -16.88 0.06 6.77
C VAL A 36 -17.30 -0.68 8.04
N LEU A 37 -16.65 -0.44 9.18
CA LEU A 37 -16.99 -1.15 10.43
C LEU A 37 -18.41 -0.86 10.91
N ALA A 38 -19.01 0.28 10.54
CA ALA A 38 -20.41 0.56 10.83
C ALA A 38 -21.38 -0.43 10.15
N GLU A 39 -20.97 -1.08 9.07
CA GLU A 39 -21.74 -2.12 8.37
C GLU A 39 -21.61 -3.51 9.03
N TYR A 40 -20.62 -3.68 9.92
CA TYR A 40 -20.33 -4.93 10.62
C TYR A 40 -20.45 -4.77 12.14
N PRO A 41 -21.68 -4.65 12.70
CA PRO A 41 -21.89 -4.38 14.12
C PRO A 41 -21.45 -5.52 15.06
N GLY A 42 -21.09 -6.69 14.54
CA GLY A 42 -20.50 -7.79 15.30
C GLY A 42 -18.99 -7.66 15.51
N ILE A 43 -18.33 -6.74 14.78
CA ILE A 43 -16.92 -6.44 14.96
C ILE A 43 -16.76 -5.42 16.10
N GLU A 44 -16.04 -5.79 17.15
CA GLU A 44 -15.74 -4.94 18.30
C GLU A 44 -14.29 -4.45 18.24
N VAL A 45 -14.09 -3.13 18.28
CA VAL A 45 -12.74 -2.56 18.42
C VAL A 45 -12.35 -2.53 19.89
N ILE A 46 -11.46 -3.44 20.30
CA ILE A 46 -11.03 -3.60 21.70
C ILE A 46 -9.71 -2.87 22.02
N GLY A 47 -9.06 -2.30 21.01
CA GLY A 47 -7.87 -1.48 21.16
C GLY A 47 -7.61 -0.63 19.92
N ARG A 48 -7.13 0.60 20.10
CA ARG A 48 -6.72 1.51 19.03
C ARG A 48 -5.54 2.33 19.50
N GLU A 49 -4.41 2.19 18.81
CA GLU A 49 -3.19 2.95 19.10
C GLU A 49 -2.47 3.29 17.80
N SER A 50 -1.58 4.28 17.85
CA SER A 50 -0.77 4.67 16.69
C SER A 50 0.56 3.95 16.69
N GLY A 51 0.88 3.28 15.57
CA GLY A 51 2.24 2.79 15.29
C GLY A 51 3.09 3.81 14.50
N MET A 52 2.57 5.02 14.25
CA MET A 52 3.32 6.15 13.68
C MET A 52 3.99 5.85 12.33
N TRP A 53 3.40 4.97 11.51
CA TRP A 53 3.99 4.47 10.26
C TRP A 53 5.41 3.88 10.39
N ASP A 54 5.83 3.58 11.62
CA ASP A 54 7.15 3.07 11.94
C ASP A 54 7.05 1.58 12.28
N GLN A 55 7.90 0.79 11.64
CA GLN A 55 7.87 -0.67 11.79
C GLN A 55 8.09 -1.10 13.25
N ALA A 56 9.09 -0.51 13.92
CA ALA A 56 9.43 -0.88 15.28
C ALA A 56 8.34 -0.46 16.28
N THR A 57 7.77 0.73 16.08
CA THR A 57 6.67 1.24 16.89
C THR A 57 5.41 0.39 16.69
N GLY A 58 5.08 0.02 15.44
CA GLY A 58 3.99 -0.90 15.14
C GLY A 58 4.16 -2.28 15.79
N GLN A 59 5.38 -2.83 15.77
CA GLN A 59 5.71 -4.08 16.48
C GLN A 59 5.50 -3.94 17.99
N GLN A 60 6.01 -2.86 18.59
CA GLN A 60 5.87 -2.60 20.02
C GLN A 60 4.40 -2.47 20.44
N VAL A 61 3.60 -1.70 19.70
CA VAL A 61 2.16 -1.55 19.95
C VAL A 61 1.44 -2.88 19.87
N MET A 62 1.73 -3.70 18.85
CA MET A 62 1.12 -5.02 18.74
C MET A 62 1.52 -5.95 19.89
N SER A 63 2.81 -5.97 20.27
CA SER A 63 3.27 -6.72 21.44
C SER A 63 2.56 -6.28 22.73
N ASP A 64 2.35 -4.98 22.91
CA ASP A 64 1.64 -4.43 24.07
C ASP A 64 0.16 -4.84 24.07
N PHE A 65 -0.51 -4.85 22.90
CA PHE A 65 -1.86 -5.38 22.77
C PHE A 65 -1.94 -6.87 23.08
N LEU A 66 -1.04 -7.70 22.52
CA LEU A 66 -0.98 -9.13 22.79
C LEU A 66 -0.74 -9.44 24.27
N ALA A 67 -0.02 -8.57 24.99
CA ALA A 67 0.25 -8.73 26.42
C ALA A 67 -0.89 -8.27 27.33
N SER A 68 -1.67 -7.27 26.90
CA SER A 68 -2.66 -6.58 27.74
C SER A 68 -4.11 -6.95 27.45
N LEU A 69 -4.40 -7.44 26.25
CA LEU A 69 -5.73 -7.83 25.79
C LEU A 69 -5.81 -9.34 25.59
N THR A 70 -7.03 -9.89 25.64
CA THR A 70 -7.29 -11.31 25.38
C THR A 70 -8.35 -11.44 24.31
N GLY A 71 -8.21 -12.45 23.44
CA GLY A 71 -9.19 -12.72 22.38
C GLY A 71 -9.16 -11.70 21.25
N ILE A 72 -7.96 -11.26 20.83
CA ILE A 72 -7.81 -10.50 19.59
C ILE A 72 -7.99 -11.50 18.43
N ASP A 73 -9.03 -11.32 17.64
CA ASP A 73 -9.31 -12.14 16.45
C ASP A 73 -8.69 -11.53 15.18
N GLY A 74 -8.55 -10.19 15.15
CA GLY A 74 -8.01 -9.48 14.00
C GLY A 74 -7.24 -8.20 14.31
N VAL A 75 -6.38 -7.80 13.39
CA VAL A 75 -5.61 -6.57 13.45
C VAL A 75 -5.79 -5.79 12.16
N TRP A 76 -6.35 -4.59 12.24
CA TRP A 76 -6.29 -3.66 11.12
C TRP A 76 -5.05 -2.77 11.28
N THR A 77 -4.13 -2.86 10.33
CA THR A 77 -2.96 -1.98 10.25
C THR A 77 -2.71 -1.55 8.80
N GLN A 78 -1.83 -0.57 8.63
CA GLN A 78 -1.54 0.10 7.36
C GLN A 78 -0.04 0.39 7.22
N ASP A 79 0.41 0.58 5.98
CA ASP A 79 1.74 1.12 5.65
C ASP A 79 2.90 0.31 6.28
N GLY A 80 4.06 0.93 6.45
CA GLY A 80 5.29 0.31 6.98
C GLY A 80 5.18 -0.34 8.38
N MET A 81 4.07 -0.20 9.09
CA MET A 81 3.84 -0.87 10.38
C MET A 81 3.51 -2.36 10.19
N ALA A 82 2.97 -2.75 9.03
CA ALA A 82 2.43 -4.09 8.78
C ALA A 82 3.44 -5.21 9.06
N SER A 83 4.69 -5.08 8.59
CA SER A 83 5.74 -6.07 8.87
C SER A 83 6.07 -6.15 10.36
N GLY A 84 6.03 -5.04 11.09
CA GLY A 84 6.27 -5.03 12.54
C GLY A 84 5.14 -5.70 13.32
N VAL A 85 3.90 -5.42 12.96
CA VAL A 85 2.70 -6.07 13.52
C VAL A 85 2.74 -7.58 13.28
N MET A 86 3.03 -8.01 12.06
CA MET A 86 3.14 -9.43 11.72
C MET A 86 4.28 -10.11 12.48
N THR A 87 5.44 -9.46 12.61
CA THR A 87 6.55 -9.97 13.44
C THR A 87 6.10 -10.22 14.89
N ALA A 88 5.42 -9.25 15.52
CA ALA A 88 4.93 -9.41 16.89
C ALA A 88 3.93 -10.56 17.05
N ILE A 89 3.05 -10.77 16.07
CA ILE A 89 2.08 -11.86 16.06
C ILE A 89 2.80 -13.22 15.98
N MET A 90 3.76 -13.36 15.07
CA MET A 90 4.50 -14.61 14.90
C MET A 90 5.41 -14.92 16.09
N ASP A 91 6.10 -13.91 16.63
CA ASP A 91 6.96 -14.03 17.81
C ASP A 91 6.19 -14.46 19.07
N ALA A 92 4.90 -14.13 19.15
CA ALA A 92 4.06 -14.53 20.28
C ALA A 92 3.77 -16.04 20.31
N GLY A 93 3.98 -16.77 19.20
CA GLY A 93 3.83 -18.23 19.14
C GLY A 93 2.44 -18.72 19.55
N LEU A 94 1.40 -17.95 19.21
CA LEU A 94 0.02 -18.28 19.55
C LEU A 94 -0.48 -19.48 18.74
N GLU A 95 -1.26 -20.36 19.37
CA GLU A 95 -1.90 -21.49 18.67
C GLU A 95 -2.91 -21.00 17.61
N ASN A 96 -3.61 -19.91 17.92
CA ASN A 96 -4.53 -19.22 17.00
C ASN A 96 -4.13 -17.73 16.95
N PRO A 97 -3.18 -17.34 16.07
CA PRO A 97 -2.80 -15.94 15.94
C PRO A 97 -3.93 -15.12 15.28
N PRO A 98 -4.11 -13.83 15.63
CA PRO A 98 -5.03 -12.96 14.93
C PRO A 98 -4.61 -12.76 13.47
N ILE A 99 -5.59 -12.62 12.59
CA ILE A 99 -5.32 -12.24 11.19
C ILE A 99 -5.08 -10.73 11.09
N ALA A 100 -4.06 -10.32 10.34
CA ALA A 100 -3.69 -8.91 10.21
C ALA A 100 -3.83 -8.44 8.76
N THR A 101 -4.24 -7.18 8.54
CA THR A 101 -4.09 -6.52 7.24
C THR A 101 -2.67 -5.94 7.09
N GLY A 102 -2.28 -5.52 5.88
CA GLY A 102 -0.98 -4.89 5.67
C GLY A 102 -0.87 -4.07 4.39
N GLU A 103 0.26 -3.40 4.22
CA GLU A 103 0.68 -2.80 2.95
C GLU A 103 1.41 -3.86 2.12
N ALA A 104 1.17 -3.89 0.80
CA ALA A 104 1.87 -4.76 -0.15
C ALA A 104 3.30 -4.26 -0.42
N ARG A 105 4.11 -4.19 0.62
CA ARG A 105 5.55 -3.91 0.59
C ARG A 105 6.31 -5.23 0.52
N ALA A 106 7.46 -5.26 -0.16
CA ALA A 106 8.28 -6.45 -0.33
C ALA A 106 8.57 -7.16 1.00
N SER A 107 8.95 -6.42 2.06
CA SER A 107 9.21 -7.02 3.38
C SER A 107 8.01 -7.75 3.96
N PHE A 108 6.80 -7.26 3.72
CA PHE A 108 5.56 -7.88 4.19
C PHE A 108 5.22 -9.12 3.36
N LEU A 109 5.35 -9.01 2.03
CA LEU A 109 5.08 -10.13 1.11
C LEU A 109 6.08 -11.28 1.27
N GLN A 110 7.36 -10.99 1.51
CA GLN A 110 8.40 -11.98 1.83
C GLN A 110 8.06 -12.73 3.12
N MET A 111 7.69 -12.00 4.18
CA MET A 111 7.31 -12.60 5.47
C MET A 111 6.03 -13.44 5.34
N TRP A 112 5.08 -13.02 4.50
CA TRP A 112 3.89 -13.79 4.18
C TRP A 112 4.24 -15.11 3.48
N GLU A 113 5.06 -15.07 2.44
CA GLU A 113 5.52 -16.27 1.73
C GLU A 113 6.21 -17.26 2.68
N GLU A 114 7.12 -16.78 3.54
CA GLU A 114 7.78 -17.59 4.57
C GLU A 114 6.76 -18.21 5.56
N THR A 115 5.78 -17.42 5.98
CA THR A 115 4.73 -17.88 6.91
C THR A 115 3.89 -18.99 6.29
N LEU A 116 3.56 -18.91 5.00
CA LEU A 116 2.78 -19.94 4.30
C LEU A 116 3.52 -21.28 4.21
N MET A 117 4.86 -21.28 4.22
CA MET A 117 5.64 -22.52 4.25
C MET A 117 5.47 -23.29 5.57
N GLU A 118 5.27 -22.58 6.67
CA GLU A 118 5.09 -23.16 8.01
C GLU A 118 3.61 -23.36 8.36
N ASN A 119 2.74 -22.46 7.90
CA ASN A 119 1.30 -22.47 8.11
C ASN A 119 0.56 -22.23 6.78
N PRO A 120 0.29 -23.29 5.98
CA PRO A 120 -0.35 -23.17 4.68
C PRO A 120 -1.78 -22.59 4.70
N ASP A 121 -2.43 -22.59 5.87
CA ASP A 121 -3.78 -22.05 6.06
C ASP A 121 -3.76 -20.57 6.49
N PHE A 122 -2.58 -19.96 6.65
CA PHE A 122 -2.45 -18.54 7.01
C PHE A 122 -3.08 -17.62 5.94
N THR A 123 -3.80 -16.59 6.38
CA THR A 123 -4.48 -15.63 5.49
C THR A 123 -4.21 -14.19 5.93
N THR A 124 -3.96 -13.31 4.96
CA THR A 124 -3.75 -11.88 5.14
C THR A 124 -4.05 -11.13 3.83
N ILE A 125 -3.97 -9.81 3.84
CA ILE A 125 -4.14 -8.95 2.66
C ILE A 125 -3.06 -7.87 2.65
N GLY A 126 -2.42 -7.66 1.50
CA GLY A 126 -1.53 -6.55 1.23
C GLY A 126 -2.21 -5.52 0.34
N VAL A 127 -2.44 -4.31 0.83
CA VAL A 127 -2.99 -3.21 0.01
C VAL A 127 -1.87 -2.37 -0.57
N VAL A 128 -1.93 -2.05 -1.86
CA VAL A 128 -0.94 -1.20 -2.52
C VAL A 128 -1.13 0.25 -2.10
N ASN A 129 -0.03 0.91 -1.72
CA ASN A 129 0.03 2.34 -1.42
C ASN A 129 1.08 2.99 -2.34
N PRO A 130 0.70 3.32 -3.58
CA PRO A 130 1.63 3.54 -4.67
C PRO A 130 2.37 4.88 -4.55
N PRO A 131 3.72 4.93 -4.42
CA PRO A 131 4.47 6.18 -4.45
C PRO A 131 4.33 6.94 -5.78
N GLY A 132 4.04 6.22 -6.87
CA GLY A 132 3.80 6.70 -8.22
C GLY A 132 2.61 7.65 -8.37
N ILE A 133 1.82 7.84 -7.30
CA ILE A 133 0.81 8.90 -7.24
C ILE A 133 1.41 10.29 -7.51
N GLY A 134 2.68 10.52 -7.12
CA GLY A 134 3.39 11.78 -7.42
C GLY A 134 3.65 11.97 -8.91
N ALA A 135 4.09 10.92 -9.60
CA ALA A 135 4.28 10.93 -11.05
C ALA A 135 2.95 11.06 -11.81
N SER A 136 1.89 10.43 -11.29
CA SER A 136 0.52 10.57 -11.82
C SER A 136 0.03 12.02 -11.72
N GLY A 137 0.24 12.67 -10.58
CA GLY A 137 -0.06 14.10 -10.41
C GLY A 137 0.74 15.00 -11.36
N LEU A 138 2.00 14.68 -11.64
CA LEU A 138 2.81 15.42 -12.61
C LEU A 138 2.26 15.26 -14.05
N ARG A 139 1.81 14.07 -14.43
CA ARG A 139 1.19 13.84 -15.75
C ARG A 139 -0.08 14.67 -15.93
N VAL A 140 -0.92 14.79 -14.90
CA VAL A 140 -2.08 15.71 -14.88
C VAL A 140 -1.60 17.16 -15.02
N ALA A 141 -0.64 17.60 -14.21
CA ALA A 141 -0.14 18.97 -14.24
C ALA A 141 0.43 19.37 -15.61
N ILE A 142 1.09 18.46 -16.32
CA ILE A 142 1.60 18.68 -17.67
C ILE A 142 0.46 18.97 -18.65
N GLU A 143 -0.65 18.23 -18.59
CA GLU A 143 -1.78 18.47 -19.50
C GLU A 143 -2.45 19.82 -19.24
N LEU A 144 -2.58 20.22 -17.97
CA LEU A 144 -3.08 21.56 -17.62
C LEU A 144 -2.17 22.67 -18.17
N LEU A 145 -0.84 22.49 -18.06
CA LEU A 145 0.13 23.43 -18.64
C LEU A 145 0.08 23.48 -20.17
N ARG A 146 -0.37 22.40 -20.82
CA ARG A 146 -0.61 22.33 -22.27
C ARG A 146 -1.96 22.90 -22.70
N GLY A 147 -2.76 23.37 -21.74
CA GLY A 147 -4.04 24.03 -21.98
C GLY A 147 -5.26 23.13 -21.86
N ALA A 148 -5.13 21.92 -21.28
CA ALA A 148 -6.30 21.12 -20.92
C ALA A 148 -7.09 21.82 -19.80
N GLU A 149 -8.42 21.76 -19.89
CA GLU A 149 -9.33 22.25 -18.85
C GLU A 149 -9.89 21.04 -18.09
N ILE A 150 -9.87 21.10 -16.75
CA ILE A 150 -10.45 20.07 -15.90
C ILE A 150 -11.98 20.15 -15.99
N ASN A 151 -12.62 19.01 -16.22
CA ASN A 151 -14.04 18.87 -15.97
C ASN A 151 -14.26 18.98 -14.45
N GLU A 152 -14.96 20.03 -13.99
CA GLU A 152 -15.21 20.23 -12.55
C GLU A 152 -15.96 19.06 -11.92
N GLU A 153 -16.72 18.28 -12.69
CA GLU A 153 -17.39 17.05 -12.23
C GLU A 153 -16.41 15.90 -11.95
N ALA A 154 -15.17 15.98 -12.43
CA ALA A 154 -14.11 15.01 -12.13
C ALA A 154 -13.61 15.15 -10.68
N PHE A 155 -13.84 16.30 -10.03
CA PHE A 155 -13.44 16.49 -8.66
C PHE A 155 -14.36 15.77 -7.68
N SER A 156 -13.74 15.19 -6.66
CA SER A 156 -14.39 14.54 -5.54
C SER A 156 -13.68 14.87 -4.23
N GLY A 157 -14.01 14.13 -3.18
CA GLY A 157 -13.46 14.28 -1.84
C GLY A 157 -14.12 15.41 -1.04
N PRO A 158 -13.79 15.52 0.26
CA PRO A 158 -14.49 16.40 1.20
C PRO A 158 -14.36 17.90 0.87
N PHE A 159 -13.38 18.27 0.05
CA PHE A 159 -13.12 19.64 -0.37
C PHE A 159 -13.50 19.92 -1.84
N GLY A 160 -14.00 18.92 -2.57
CA GLY A 160 -14.43 19.06 -3.96
C GLY A 160 -13.30 19.47 -4.92
N ASN A 161 -12.06 19.04 -4.64
CA ASN A 161 -10.87 19.41 -5.42
C ASN A 161 -9.88 18.24 -5.59
N THR A 162 -10.32 17.00 -5.35
CA THR A 162 -9.48 15.81 -5.43
C THR A 162 -9.79 15.02 -6.69
N LEU A 163 -8.77 14.65 -7.46
CA LEU A 163 -8.88 13.62 -8.50
C LEU A 163 -8.44 12.29 -7.89
N TYR A 164 -9.32 11.30 -7.87
CA TYR A 164 -8.98 9.98 -7.34
C TYR A 164 -8.33 9.13 -8.41
N VAL A 165 -7.14 8.63 -8.11
CA VAL A 165 -6.51 7.56 -8.88
C VAL A 165 -6.88 6.23 -8.22
N PRO A 166 -7.40 5.25 -8.97
CA PRO A 166 -7.69 3.93 -8.43
C PRO A 166 -6.45 3.30 -7.80
N ILE A 167 -6.63 2.61 -6.68
CA ILE A 167 -5.58 1.76 -6.13
C ILE A 167 -5.38 0.61 -7.12
N PRO A 168 -4.12 0.27 -7.51
CA PRO A 168 -3.87 -0.68 -8.59
C PRO A 168 -4.52 -2.05 -8.37
N TYR A 169 -4.34 -2.63 -7.18
CA TYR A 169 -4.90 -3.91 -6.75
C TYR A 169 -4.58 -4.15 -5.27
N SER A 170 -5.08 -5.27 -4.73
CA SER A 170 -4.63 -5.83 -3.45
C SER A 170 -4.06 -7.23 -3.67
N VAL A 171 -3.08 -7.59 -2.84
CA VAL A 171 -2.49 -8.94 -2.78
C VAL A 171 -3.25 -9.76 -1.75
N THR A 172 -3.71 -10.94 -2.17
CA THR A 172 -4.40 -11.96 -1.37
C THR A 172 -3.69 -13.30 -1.57
N ASN A 173 -4.02 -14.35 -0.81
CA ASN A 173 -3.48 -15.69 -1.05
C ASN A 173 -3.70 -16.17 -2.51
N GLU A 174 -4.77 -15.71 -3.17
CA GLU A 174 -5.13 -16.15 -4.52
C GLU A 174 -4.17 -15.64 -5.60
N ASN A 175 -3.60 -14.45 -5.42
CA ASN A 175 -2.72 -13.80 -6.40
C ASN A 175 -1.30 -13.54 -5.88
N LEU A 176 -0.98 -13.93 -4.64
CA LEU A 176 0.33 -13.72 -4.02
C LEU A 176 1.46 -14.21 -4.92
N GLN A 177 1.42 -15.46 -5.37
CA GLN A 177 2.50 -16.03 -6.17
C GLN A 177 2.69 -15.31 -7.51
N GLU A 178 1.59 -14.95 -8.17
CA GLU A 178 1.63 -14.20 -9.44
C GLU A 178 2.34 -12.85 -9.25
N VAL A 179 1.96 -12.10 -8.21
CA VAL A 179 2.59 -10.82 -7.88
C VAL A 179 4.05 -11.01 -7.45
N TYR A 180 4.32 -12.02 -6.62
CA TYR A 180 5.64 -12.32 -6.08
C TYR A 180 6.65 -12.58 -7.19
N ASP A 181 6.27 -13.41 -8.17
CA ASP A 181 7.12 -13.75 -9.31
C ASP A 181 7.22 -12.60 -10.32
N ALA A 182 6.09 -11.96 -10.67
CA ALA A 182 6.07 -10.90 -11.67
C ALA A 182 6.88 -9.66 -11.25
N GLN A 183 6.98 -9.42 -9.95
CA GLN A 183 7.65 -8.26 -9.36
C GLN A 183 9.02 -8.60 -8.77
N ASN A 184 9.48 -9.86 -8.93
CA ASN A 184 10.72 -10.39 -8.35
C ASN A 184 10.86 -10.08 -6.85
N ILE A 185 9.76 -10.22 -6.09
CA ILE A 185 9.68 -9.82 -4.68
C ILE A 185 10.72 -10.54 -3.83
N GLY A 186 11.01 -11.80 -4.12
CA GLY A 186 12.00 -12.57 -3.35
C GLY A 186 13.42 -12.01 -3.37
N GLU A 187 13.77 -11.21 -4.38
CA GLU A 187 15.08 -10.54 -4.47
C GLU A 187 14.99 -9.03 -4.21
N ALA A 188 13.78 -8.48 -4.12
CA ALA A 188 13.56 -7.06 -3.93
C ALA A 188 14.05 -6.58 -2.55
N PRO A 189 14.60 -5.36 -2.44
CA PRO A 189 14.89 -4.75 -1.15
C PRO A 189 13.63 -4.67 -0.27
N ALA A 190 13.79 -4.84 1.04
CA ALA A 190 12.68 -4.80 2.00
C ALA A 190 11.79 -3.55 1.88
N SER A 191 12.36 -2.41 1.46
CA SER A 191 11.65 -1.15 1.26
C SER A 191 10.90 -1.02 -0.07
N PHE A 192 11.05 -1.97 -0.99
CA PHE A 192 10.35 -1.94 -2.28
C PHE A 192 8.84 -2.02 -2.05
N THR A 193 8.09 -1.16 -2.75
CA THR A 193 6.64 -1.09 -2.68
C THR A 193 6.08 -1.36 -4.06
N LEU A 194 5.00 -2.12 -4.13
CA LEU A 194 4.23 -2.21 -5.37
C LEU A 194 3.70 -0.82 -5.75
N ASP A 195 3.72 -0.50 -7.03
CA ASP A 195 3.41 0.85 -7.51
C ASP A 195 2.60 0.82 -8.82
N GLY A 196 1.98 1.96 -9.13
CA GLY A 196 1.20 2.19 -10.33
C GLY A 196 1.15 3.67 -10.68
N ILE A 197 1.39 3.98 -11.96
CA ILE A 197 1.39 5.36 -12.45
C ILE A 197 0.40 5.49 -13.60
N ILE A 198 -0.56 6.42 -13.53
CA ILE A 198 -1.51 6.63 -14.62
C ILE A 198 -0.77 7.06 -15.88
N THR A 199 -1.04 6.49 -17.06
CA THR A 199 -0.42 6.90 -18.32
C THR A 199 -0.74 8.37 -18.66
N GLN A 200 -0.07 8.92 -19.69
CA GLN A 200 -0.44 10.25 -20.16
C GLN A 200 -1.89 10.30 -20.69
N GLU A 201 -2.36 9.22 -21.32
CA GLU A 201 -3.74 9.07 -21.75
C GLU A 201 -4.70 8.96 -20.56
N GLY A 202 -4.31 8.19 -19.52
CA GLY A 202 -5.03 8.13 -18.26
C GLY A 202 -5.16 9.50 -17.59
N ALA A 203 -4.12 10.33 -17.62
CA ALA A 203 -4.20 11.69 -17.10
C ALA A 203 -5.23 12.55 -17.87
N ILE A 204 -5.31 12.40 -19.20
CA ILE A 204 -6.32 13.10 -20.02
C ILE A 204 -7.73 12.64 -19.66
N LYS A 205 -7.94 11.33 -19.53
CA LYS A 205 -9.22 10.76 -19.09
C LYS A 205 -9.63 11.25 -17.71
N LEU A 206 -8.70 11.25 -16.77
CA LEU A 206 -8.94 11.72 -15.40
C LEU A 206 -9.36 13.19 -15.37
N ILE A 207 -8.71 14.04 -16.17
CA ILE A 207 -9.08 15.46 -16.35
C ILE A 207 -10.48 15.61 -16.96
N ALA A 208 -10.87 14.72 -17.88
CA ALA A 208 -12.18 14.71 -18.51
C ALA A 208 -13.31 14.16 -17.61
N GLY A 209 -12.97 13.58 -16.45
CA GLY A 209 -13.92 12.89 -15.57
C GLY A 209 -14.32 11.50 -16.06
N GLU A 210 -13.49 10.88 -16.90
CA GLU A 210 -13.68 9.51 -17.38
C GLU A 210 -13.09 8.50 -16.38
N GLU A 211 -13.73 7.34 -16.26
CA GLU A 211 -13.20 6.23 -15.45
C GLU A 211 -11.90 5.68 -16.05
N LEU A 212 -10.93 5.40 -15.18
CA LEU A 212 -9.68 4.77 -15.57
C LEU A 212 -9.84 3.25 -15.63
N THR A 213 -9.19 2.65 -16.62
CA THR A 213 -9.08 1.19 -16.78
C THR A 213 -7.67 0.72 -16.41
N GLU A 214 -7.45 -0.60 -16.32
CA GLU A 214 -6.11 -1.16 -16.10
C GLU A 214 -5.10 -0.70 -17.15
N MET A 215 -5.52 -0.47 -18.40
CA MET A 215 -4.63 0.05 -19.47
C MET A 215 -4.17 1.48 -19.22
N ASP A 216 -4.91 2.22 -18.40
CA ASP A 216 -4.60 3.60 -18.05
C ASP A 216 -3.60 3.71 -16.90
N VAL A 217 -3.18 2.59 -16.31
CA VAL A 217 -2.19 2.54 -15.22
C VAL A 217 -1.04 1.63 -15.64
N THR A 218 0.17 2.17 -15.66
CA THR A 218 1.36 1.32 -15.83
C THR A 218 1.73 0.75 -14.47
N PRO A 219 1.71 -0.57 -14.27
CA PRO A 219 2.30 -1.17 -13.09
C PRO A 219 3.80 -0.87 -13.08
N ASP A 220 4.37 -0.68 -11.89
CA ASP A 220 5.81 -0.54 -11.72
C ASP A 220 6.48 -1.90 -11.93
N VAL A 221 6.71 -2.27 -13.18
CA VAL A 221 7.74 -3.25 -13.50
C VAL A 221 9.06 -2.53 -13.30
N GLY A 222 9.64 -2.68 -12.10
CA GLY A 222 10.88 -2.02 -11.70
C GLY A 222 11.85 -1.92 -12.88
N GLU A 223 12.34 -0.70 -13.12
CA GLU A 223 12.87 -0.23 -14.41
C GLU A 223 13.54 -1.34 -15.27
N PRO A 224 13.21 -1.44 -16.58
CA PRO A 224 14.12 -2.15 -17.47
C PRO A 224 15.48 -1.45 -17.40
N GLU A 225 16.55 -2.22 -17.20
CA GLU A 225 17.92 -1.72 -17.23
C GLU A 225 18.06 -0.68 -18.34
N VAL A 226 18.58 0.49 -18.01
CA VAL A 226 18.92 1.52 -18.99
C VAL A 226 20.05 0.97 -19.87
N GLU A 227 19.70 0.18 -20.88
CA GLU A 227 20.63 -0.22 -21.94
C GLU A 227 21.02 1.05 -22.72
N GLY A 228 22.24 1.52 -22.46
CA GLY A 228 22.98 2.39 -23.38
C GLY A 228 22.63 3.87 -23.34
N MET A 229 23.00 4.55 -22.25
CA MET A 229 23.59 5.89 -22.41
C MET A 229 25.11 5.75 -22.40
N ASP A 230 25.66 5.47 -23.59
CA ASP A 230 27.07 5.74 -23.89
C ASP A 230 27.27 7.26 -23.74
N MET A 231 27.74 7.67 -22.55
CA MET A 231 28.23 9.01 -22.31
C MET A 231 29.55 9.14 -23.07
N GLY A 232 29.44 9.41 -24.37
CA GLY A 232 30.57 9.66 -25.26
C GLY A 232 31.49 10.71 -24.63
N THR A 233 32.65 10.26 -24.18
CA THR A 233 33.72 11.15 -23.73
C THR A 233 34.33 11.80 -24.97
N GLU A 234 33.94 13.03 -25.23
CA GLU A 234 34.62 13.90 -26.19
C GLU A 234 35.91 14.40 -25.52
N GLU A 235 37.03 13.69 -25.75
CA GLU A 235 38.36 14.18 -25.39
C GLU A 235 38.70 15.38 -26.28
N ALA A 236 38.83 16.55 -25.67
CA ALA A 236 39.33 17.75 -26.32
C ALA A 236 40.84 17.60 -26.60
N GLU A 237 41.23 17.60 -27.88
CA GLU A 237 42.62 17.75 -28.31
C GLU A 237 43.14 19.15 -27.96
N GLU A 238 44.02 19.27 -26.96
CA GLU A 238 44.87 20.44 -26.78
C GLU A 238 46.05 20.38 -27.77
N SER A 239 45.96 21.22 -28.81
CA SER A 239 47.08 21.63 -29.66
C SER A 239 48.01 22.57 -28.88
N SER A 240 49.19 22.08 -28.47
CA SER A 240 50.32 22.94 -28.12
C SER A 240 51.36 22.89 -29.24
N GLY A 241 51.45 23.99 -29.99
CA GLY A 241 52.47 24.21 -31.00
C GLY A 241 53.89 24.26 -30.43
N SER A 242 54.84 23.86 -31.25
CA SER A 242 56.26 24.23 -31.18
C SER A 242 56.63 24.98 -32.46
#